data_AF-A0AAE0VCW2-F1
#
_entry.id   AF-A0AAE0VCW2-F1
#
_cell.length_a   1.000
_cell.length_b   1.000
_cell.length_c   1.000
_cell.angle_alpha   90.00
_cell.angle_beta   90.00
_cell.angle_gamma   90.00
#
_symmetry.space_group_name_H-M   'P 1'
#
loop_
_entity.id
_entity.type
_entity.pdbx_description
1 polymer ?
#
loop_
_entity_poly.entity_id
_entity_poly.type
_entity_poly.pdbx_seq_one_letter_code
_entity_poly.pdbx_strand_id
1 'polypeptide(L)'
;MPDTLGRPKRIVRVCWERLADPSVRGVFNSHLRESFNQIPRKVGDIESEWTMFSSSIVDAAIRSCGHKVSGAGRGGNPRTQWWTLEVRDAVKLKKESYRAWLARGTPEEAEAYRQAKQTTAVVVLEAKTRVWEEFSEAMEKDYRTASGKFWQTVRRLRRGKQLSANTVYSGGGELLASNGDIVGRWKEYFEDLLNPTDTPSVEEPEAEDSEVDSFITQAEVTEVVQQLLGGKAPGVDEIRLEYLKSLDVVGLSWLTRLCNIAWPSGTVPLDWATGVVVPLFKKGDRRVCSNYRGITLLSLPGKVYSRVLERRVRPLVEPRIQEEQCGFRPSRGTLDQLYTLHRVLEGSWEFAQPVHMCFVDLEKAFDRVPRGILWEVLWEYGVRGPLLRAVRSLYNRSRSLVRIASCKSDLFPVHVGL
;
A
#
# COMPACT_ATOMS: atom_id res chain seq x y z
N MET A 1 3.36 -1.10 33.12
CA MET A 1 3.28 0.24 32.49
C MET A 1 2.62 0.09 31.13
N PRO A 2 1.42 0.63 30.90
CA PRO A 2 0.75 0.50 29.61
C PRO A 2 1.52 1.28 28.53
N ASP A 3 1.87 0.60 27.44
CA ASP A 3 2.66 1.10 26.32
C ASP A 3 1.82 2.12 25.52
N THR A 4 1.77 3.37 26.00
CA THR A 4 1.03 4.46 25.35
C THR A 4 1.65 4.78 23.98
N LEU A 5 0.81 4.78 22.94
CA LEU A 5 1.10 5.29 21.59
C LEU A 5 1.50 6.77 21.63
N GLY A 6 2.78 7.05 21.93
CA GLY A 6 3.29 8.42 22.03
C GLY A 6 4.75 8.61 21.67
N ARG A 7 5.59 7.56 21.73
CA ARG A 7 6.98 7.63 21.24
C ARG A 7 7.08 6.91 19.90
N PRO A 8 7.50 7.58 18.81
CA PRO A 8 7.81 6.88 17.58
C PRO A 8 8.95 5.88 17.89
N LYS A 9 8.61 4.58 17.93
CA LYS A 9 9.62 3.52 18.01
C LYS A 9 10.57 3.73 16.82
N ARG A 10 11.88 3.76 17.08
CA ARG A 10 12.89 3.81 16.01
C ARG A 10 12.75 2.50 15.24
N ILE A 11 12.33 2.59 13.98
CA ILE A 11 12.20 1.42 13.10
C ILE A 11 13.43 1.41 12.21
N VAL A 12 14.28 0.39 12.38
CA VAL A 12 15.37 0.11 11.45
C VAL A 12 14.75 -0.49 10.18
N ARG A 13 15.09 0.07 9.02
CA ARG A 13 14.60 -0.39 7.72
C ARG A 13 15.74 -0.45 6.74
N VAL A 14 15.67 -1.34 5.75
CA VAL A 14 16.62 -1.37 4.64
C VAL A 14 16.54 -0.05 3.86
N CYS A 15 17.69 0.53 3.51
CA CYS A 15 17.79 1.78 2.75
C CYS A 15 17.62 1.52 1.25
N TRP A 16 16.46 0.99 0.87
CA TRP A 16 16.16 0.52 -0.48
C TRP A 16 16.32 1.60 -1.57
N GLU A 17 16.25 2.89 -1.20
CA GLU A 17 16.48 4.01 -2.12
C GLU A 17 17.86 3.97 -2.77
N ARG A 18 18.85 3.31 -2.13
CA ARG A 18 20.20 3.14 -2.69
C ARG A 18 20.22 2.27 -3.95
N LEU A 19 19.20 1.45 -4.22
CA LEU A 19 19.09 0.68 -5.47
C LEU A 19 18.86 1.55 -6.72
N ALA A 20 18.59 2.84 -6.53
CA ALA A 20 18.62 3.81 -7.61
C ALA A 20 20.04 3.95 -8.21
N ASP A 21 21.08 3.73 -7.42
CA ASP A 21 22.48 3.74 -7.85
C ASP A 21 22.81 2.43 -8.62
N PRO A 22 23.26 2.53 -9.89
CA PRO A 22 23.65 1.35 -10.68
C PRO A 22 24.74 0.48 -10.04
N SER A 23 25.68 1.08 -9.29
CA SER A 23 26.76 0.34 -8.63
C SER A 23 26.23 -0.56 -7.51
N VAL A 24 25.34 -0.01 -6.69
CA VAL A 24 24.65 -0.75 -5.62
C VAL A 24 23.76 -1.84 -6.21
N ARG A 25 23.08 -1.56 -7.33
CA ARG A 25 22.30 -2.57 -8.06
C ARG A 25 23.19 -3.71 -8.58
N GLY A 26 24.41 -3.41 -9.03
CA GLY A 26 25.38 -4.41 -9.44
C GLY A 26 25.73 -5.38 -8.30
N VAL A 27 26.03 -4.85 -7.11
CA VAL A 27 26.32 -5.64 -5.89
C VAL A 27 25.10 -6.42 -5.42
N PHE A 28 23.91 -5.81 -5.46
CA PHE A 28 22.66 -6.50 -5.14
C PHE A 28 22.45 -7.74 -6.03
N ASN A 29 22.66 -7.61 -7.34
CA ASN A 29 22.51 -8.73 -8.27
C ASN A 29 23.65 -9.75 -8.17
N SER A 30 24.88 -9.37 -7.80
CA SER A 30 25.95 -10.36 -7.60
C SER A 30 25.62 -11.34 -6.48
N HIS A 31 25.10 -10.84 -5.35
CA HIS A 31 24.64 -11.69 -4.25
C HIS A 31 23.47 -12.61 -4.64
N LEU A 32 22.55 -12.11 -5.46
CA LEU A 32 21.46 -12.92 -5.98
C LEU A 32 21.94 -14.03 -6.92
N ARG A 33 22.91 -13.73 -7.81
CA ARG A 33 23.49 -14.74 -8.71
C ARG A 33 24.25 -15.83 -7.93
N GLU A 34 25.00 -15.46 -6.90
CA GLU A 34 25.66 -16.41 -6.00
C GLU A 34 24.65 -17.36 -5.35
N SER A 35 23.53 -16.83 -4.86
CA SER A 35 22.45 -17.62 -4.28
C SER A 35 21.75 -18.48 -5.33
N PHE A 36 21.50 -17.94 -6.52
CA PHE A 36 20.83 -18.65 -7.61
C PHE A 36 21.62 -19.88 -8.09
N ASN A 37 22.94 -19.78 -8.13
CA ASN A 37 23.81 -20.90 -8.51
C ASN A 37 23.77 -22.08 -7.54
N GLN A 38 23.30 -21.87 -6.31
CA GLN A 38 23.14 -22.92 -5.30
C GLN A 38 21.78 -23.61 -5.38
N ILE A 39 20.86 -23.12 -6.21
CA ILE A 39 19.53 -23.71 -6.35
C ILE A 39 19.64 -25.07 -7.06
N PRO A 40 19.03 -26.13 -6.50
CA PRO A 40 18.98 -27.43 -7.15
C PRO A 40 18.34 -27.36 -8.53
N ARG A 41 18.90 -28.08 -9.51
CA ARG A 41 18.28 -28.19 -10.84
C ARG A 41 16.88 -28.81 -10.77
N LYS A 42 16.69 -29.76 -9.85
CA LYS A 42 15.38 -30.37 -9.58
C LYS A 42 14.50 -29.35 -8.85
N VAL A 43 13.29 -29.13 -9.37
CA VAL A 43 12.29 -28.25 -8.77
C VAL A 43 11.83 -28.85 -7.43
N GLY A 44 11.98 -28.08 -6.36
CA GLY A 44 11.42 -28.38 -5.04
C GLY A 44 9.93 -28.06 -4.94
N ASP A 45 9.36 -28.16 -3.74
CA ASP A 45 8.01 -27.65 -3.50
C ASP A 45 7.99 -26.10 -3.52
N ILE A 46 6.81 -25.53 -3.75
CA ILE A 46 6.62 -24.09 -3.94
C ILE A 46 7.06 -23.26 -2.71
N GLU A 47 6.89 -23.77 -1.49
CA GLU A 47 7.25 -23.03 -0.27
C GLU A 47 8.76 -23.03 -0.04
N SER A 48 9.43 -24.15 -0.32
CA SER A 48 10.90 -24.23 -0.29
C SER A 48 11.54 -23.31 -1.32
N GLU A 49 11.05 -23.33 -2.56
CA GLU A 49 11.55 -22.46 -3.64
C GLU A 49 11.31 -20.98 -3.34
N TRP A 50 10.13 -20.67 -2.77
CA TRP A 50 9.82 -19.32 -2.31
C TRP A 50 10.71 -18.87 -1.15
N THR A 51 10.94 -19.72 -0.16
CA THR A 51 11.77 -19.41 1.01
C THR A 51 13.20 -19.10 0.58
N MET A 52 13.75 -19.83 -0.39
CA MET A 52 15.07 -19.54 -0.95
C MET A 52 15.07 -18.17 -1.63
N PHE A 53 14.11 -17.89 -2.51
CA PHE A 53 14.04 -16.60 -3.20
C PHE A 53 13.85 -15.42 -2.24
N SER A 54 12.90 -15.52 -1.31
CA SER A 54 12.53 -14.44 -0.39
C SER A 54 13.64 -14.12 0.61
N SER A 55 14.32 -15.14 1.13
CA SER A 55 15.49 -14.95 2.01
C SER A 55 16.67 -14.35 1.25
N SER A 56 17.00 -14.87 0.05
CA SER A 56 18.09 -14.36 -0.77
C SER A 56 17.88 -12.92 -1.21
N ILE A 57 16.66 -12.54 -1.63
CA ILE A 57 16.41 -11.15 -2.08
C ILE A 57 16.44 -10.15 -0.93
N VAL A 58 15.93 -10.52 0.24
CA VAL A 58 15.97 -9.67 1.44
C VAL A 58 17.39 -9.54 1.95
N ASP A 59 18.15 -10.64 2.01
CA ASP A 59 19.55 -10.64 2.44
C ASP A 59 20.43 -9.85 1.46
N ALA A 60 20.29 -10.05 0.15
CA ALA A 60 20.98 -9.26 -0.87
C ALA A 60 20.67 -7.76 -0.71
N ALA A 61 19.42 -7.39 -0.43
CA ALA A 61 19.04 -6.00 -0.19
C ALA A 61 19.68 -5.45 1.10
N ILE A 62 19.70 -6.22 2.19
CA ILE A 62 20.34 -5.84 3.45
C ILE A 62 21.84 -5.59 3.26
N ARG A 63 22.56 -6.51 2.60
CA ARG A 63 24.01 -6.43 2.38
C ARG A 63 24.40 -5.28 1.45
N SER A 64 23.64 -5.06 0.38
CA SER A 64 23.93 -4.03 -0.62
C SER A 64 23.51 -2.62 -0.17
N CYS A 65 22.32 -2.49 0.43
CA CYS A 65 21.74 -1.18 0.74
C CYS A 65 22.06 -0.72 2.17
N GLY A 66 22.33 -1.65 3.08
CA GLY A 66 22.44 -1.36 4.50
C GLY A 66 21.12 -0.88 5.11
N HIS A 67 21.20 -0.34 6.32
CA HIS A 67 20.04 0.06 7.11
C HIS A 67 19.95 1.57 7.33
N LYS A 68 18.72 2.07 7.44
CA LYS A 68 18.40 3.41 7.92
C LYS A 68 17.45 3.35 9.10
N VAL A 69 17.59 4.29 10.02
CA VAL A 69 16.66 4.44 11.16
C VAL A 69 15.56 5.42 10.78
N SER A 70 14.35 4.90 10.61
CA SER A 70 13.14 5.71 10.40
C SER A 70 12.47 5.99 11.75
N GLY A 71 12.10 7.24 12.04
CA GLY A 71 11.35 7.61 13.25
C GLY A 71 12.10 8.50 14.25
N ALA A 72 13.38 8.81 14.03
CA ALA A 72 13.99 9.96 14.70
C ALA A 72 13.49 11.24 14.00
N GLY A 73 12.91 12.18 14.75
CA GLY A 73 12.48 13.49 14.24
C GLY A 73 13.65 14.37 13.79
N ARG A 74 14.37 13.94 12.75
CA ARG A 74 15.42 14.72 12.10
C ARG A 74 15.27 14.54 10.59
N GLY A 75 14.88 15.63 9.93
CA GLY A 75 15.15 15.85 8.51
C GLY A 75 14.00 15.69 7.51
N GLY A 76 12.85 15.12 7.89
CA GLY A 76 11.81 14.77 6.89
C GLY A 76 10.44 15.44 7.04
N ASN A 77 10.20 16.25 8.09
CA ASN A 77 8.90 16.89 8.29
C ASN A 77 8.91 18.29 7.65
N PRO A 78 8.11 18.54 6.59
CA PRO A 78 8.04 19.87 5.96
C PRO A 78 7.57 20.97 6.93
N ARG A 79 6.78 20.60 7.96
CA ARG A 79 6.36 21.53 9.03
C ARG A 79 7.52 21.98 9.92
N THR A 80 8.68 21.34 9.83
CA THR A 80 9.90 21.70 10.54
C THR A 80 11.05 21.93 9.57
N GLN A 81 10.81 22.07 8.26
CA GLN A 81 11.87 22.34 7.28
C GLN A 81 12.45 23.74 7.44
N TRP A 82 11.64 24.69 7.94
CA TRP A 82 12.10 26.00 8.41
C TRP A 82 12.92 25.92 9.71
N TRP A 83 12.99 24.76 10.38
CA TRP A 83 13.79 24.57 11.59
C TRP A 83 15.26 24.29 11.23
N THR A 84 15.93 25.32 10.71
CA THR A 84 17.34 25.28 10.31
C THR A 84 18.28 25.41 11.53
N LEU A 85 19.59 25.23 11.30
CA LEU A 85 20.60 25.49 12.32
C LEU A 85 20.54 26.95 12.80
N GLU A 86 20.36 27.90 11.89
CA GLU A 86 20.20 29.33 12.19
C GLU A 86 19.01 29.61 13.12
N VAL A 87 17.84 29.03 12.81
CA VAL A 87 16.64 29.15 13.67
C VAL A 87 16.89 28.51 15.04
N ARG A 88 17.59 27.37 15.08
CA ARG A 88 17.91 26.66 16.32
C ARG A 88 18.82 27.50 17.21
N ASP A 89 19.85 28.12 16.64
CA ASP A 89 20.82 28.92 17.36
C ASP A 89 20.20 30.22 17.86
N ALA A 90 19.36 30.88 17.05
CA ALA A 90 18.59 32.05 17.48
C ALA A 90 17.63 31.71 18.64
N VAL A 91 16.89 30.60 18.56
CA VAL A 91 16.00 30.14 19.65
C VAL A 91 16.79 29.76 20.91
N LYS A 92 17.98 29.17 20.75
CA LYS A 92 18.87 28.83 21.86
C LYS A 92 19.33 30.10 22.57
N LEU A 93 19.83 31.08 21.81
CA LEU A 93 20.25 32.39 22.34
C LEU A 93 19.10 33.08 23.06
N LYS A 94 17.89 33.12 22.47
CA LYS A 94 16.69 33.67 23.13
C LYS A 94 16.40 33.01 24.48
N LYS A 95 16.55 31.68 24.58
CA LYS A 95 16.32 30.93 25.82
C LYS A 95 17.40 31.23 26.87
N GLU A 96 18.65 31.37 26.44
CA GLU A 96 19.78 31.71 27.30
C GLU A 96 19.64 33.14 27.84
N SER A 97 19.33 34.12 26.99
CA SER A 97 19.06 35.50 27.40
C SER A 97 17.84 35.61 28.32
N TYR A 98 16.79 34.81 28.10
CA TYR A 98 15.62 34.76 28.99
C TYR A 98 15.97 34.23 30.38
N ARG A 99 16.81 33.18 30.45
CA ARG A 99 17.28 32.62 31.73
C ARG A 99 18.18 33.60 32.48
N ALA A 100 19.06 34.30 31.77
CA ALA A 100 19.92 35.33 32.36
C ALA A 100 19.08 36.46 32.96
N TRP A 101 18.10 36.97 32.21
CA TRP A 101 17.17 37.99 32.69
C TRP A 101 16.36 37.54 33.92
N LEU A 102 15.87 36.29 33.95
CA LEU A 102 15.17 35.75 35.12
C LEU A 102 16.06 35.61 36.36
N ALA A 103 17.36 35.37 36.18
CA ALA A 103 18.29 35.11 37.28
C ALA A 103 18.82 36.40 37.93
N ARG A 104 19.09 37.43 37.13
CA ARG A 104 19.79 38.65 37.57
C ARG A 104 18.95 39.93 37.44
N GLY A 105 17.94 39.94 36.56
CA GLY A 105 16.91 40.98 36.51
C GLY A 105 17.40 42.37 36.08
N THR A 106 18.58 42.49 35.48
CA THR A 106 19.15 43.81 35.18
C THR A 106 18.56 44.43 33.90
N PRO A 107 18.62 45.77 33.73
CA PRO A 107 18.16 46.45 32.53
C PRO A 107 18.89 45.98 31.25
N GLU A 108 20.19 45.69 31.35
CA GLU A 108 21.02 45.21 30.24
C GLU A 108 20.58 43.82 29.75
N GLU A 109 20.20 42.93 30.67
CA GLU A 109 19.74 41.59 30.32
C GLU A 109 18.32 41.59 29.78
N ALA A 110 17.48 42.52 30.25
CA ALA A 110 16.16 42.75 29.70
C ALA A 110 16.24 43.26 28.25
N GLU A 111 17.22 44.13 27.94
CA GLU A 111 17.52 44.57 26.58
C GLU A 111 18.09 43.43 25.71
N ALA A 112 19.05 42.66 26.23
CA ALA A 112 19.61 41.51 25.53
C ALA A 112 18.55 40.44 25.19
N TYR A 113 17.60 40.18 26.08
CA TYR A 113 16.46 39.31 25.80
C TYR A 113 15.52 39.90 24.75
N ARG A 114 15.23 41.21 24.80
CA ARG A 114 14.39 41.89 23.79
C ARG A 114 15.01 41.79 22.40
N GLN A 115 16.31 42.05 22.27
CA GLN A 115 17.05 41.90 21.01
C GLN A 115 17.03 40.45 20.53
N ALA A 116 17.40 39.49 21.38
CA ALA A 116 17.37 38.07 21.01
C ALA A 116 15.97 37.58 20.59
N LYS A 117 14.90 38.11 21.21
CA LYS A 117 13.50 37.83 20.85
C LYS A 117 13.14 38.40 19.48
N GLN A 118 13.54 39.63 19.18
CA GLN A 118 13.31 40.27 17.87
C GLN A 118 14.08 39.52 16.76
N THR A 119 15.37 39.28 16.97
CA THR A 119 16.20 38.53 16.01
C THR A 119 15.64 37.13 15.76
N THR A 120 15.20 36.42 16.81
CA THR A 120 14.55 35.12 16.62
C THR A 120 13.27 35.22 15.81
N ALA A 121 12.46 36.27 16.00
CA ALA A 121 11.22 36.45 15.25
C ALA A 121 11.49 36.67 13.75
N VAL A 122 12.51 37.48 13.42
CA VAL A 122 12.94 37.74 12.04
C VAL A 122 13.46 36.46 11.39
N VAL A 123 14.43 35.77 12.03
CA VAL A 123 15.03 34.54 11.48
C VAL A 123 13.99 33.43 11.29
N VAL A 124 13.00 33.31 12.20
CA VAL A 124 11.91 32.35 12.05
C VAL A 124 10.98 32.72 10.89
N LEU A 125 10.70 34.02 10.70
CA LEU A 125 9.86 34.50 9.61
C LEU A 125 10.54 34.24 8.27
N GLU A 126 11.79 34.68 8.09
CA GLU A 126 12.58 34.48 6.88
C GLU A 126 12.73 32.99 6.52
N ALA A 127 13.04 32.14 7.51
CA ALA A 127 13.14 30.70 7.28
C ALA A 127 11.80 30.06 6.86
N LYS A 128 10.66 30.57 7.35
CA LYS A 128 9.34 30.11 6.92
C LYS A 128 8.99 30.61 5.52
N THR A 129 9.29 31.88 5.22
CA THR A 129 9.06 32.49 3.91
C THR A 129 9.86 31.78 2.84
N ARG A 130 11.16 31.56 3.06
CA ARG A 130 12.05 30.83 2.12
C ARG A 130 11.52 29.43 1.78
N VAL A 131 11.09 28.66 2.79
CA VAL A 131 10.51 27.32 2.58
C VAL A 131 9.21 27.38 1.77
N TRP A 132 8.42 28.46 1.92
CA TRP A 132 7.19 28.65 1.15
C TRP A 132 7.45 29.10 -0.29
N GLU A 133 8.45 29.95 -0.51
CA GLU A 133 8.92 30.38 -1.84
C GLU A 133 9.50 29.21 -2.62
N GLU A 134 10.43 28.45 -2.04
CA GLU A 134 10.98 27.22 -2.63
C GLU A 134 9.88 26.22 -2.99
N PHE A 135 8.86 26.09 -2.14
CA PHE A 135 7.69 25.26 -2.42
C PHE A 135 6.88 25.81 -3.60
N SER A 136 6.63 27.11 -3.64
CA SER A 136 5.84 27.77 -4.69
C SER A 136 6.53 27.65 -6.04
N GLU A 137 7.84 27.92 -6.12
CA GLU A 137 8.63 27.73 -7.34
C GLU A 137 8.63 26.27 -7.82
N ALA A 138 8.74 25.31 -6.90
CA ALA A 138 8.67 23.89 -7.23
C ALA A 138 7.28 23.47 -7.74
N MET A 139 6.21 24.15 -7.33
CA MET A 139 4.85 23.92 -7.83
C MET A 139 4.60 24.60 -9.17
N GLU A 140 5.13 25.80 -9.39
CA GLU A 140 5.01 26.53 -10.66
C GLU A 140 5.75 25.82 -11.80
N LYS A 141 6.97 25.34 -11.55
CA LYS A 141 7.80 24.66 -12.56
C LYS A 141 7.25 23.28 -12.95
N ASP A 142 6.42 22.66 -12.12
CA ASP A 142 6.19 21.21 -12.21
C ASP A 142 4.72 20.79 -11.91
N TYR A 143 3.73 21.68 -12.05
CA TYR A 143 2.32 21.43 -11.65
C TYR A 143 1.72 20.13 -12.24
N ARG A 144 2.02 19.81 -13.50
CA ARG A 144 1.48 18.61 -14.18
C ARG A 144 2.09 17.30 -13.66
N THR A 145 3.36 17.33 -13.26
CA THR A 145 4.18 16.19 -12.80
C THR A 145 4.21 16.06 -11.27
N ALA A 146 3.93 17.15 -10.55
CA ALA A 146 4.01 17.26 -9.09
C ALA A 146 2.65 17.34 -8.38
N SER A 147 1.53 17.06 -9.07
CA SER A 147 0.18 17.02 -8.47
C SER A 147 0.12 16.17 -7.18
N GLY A 148 0.90 15.09 -7.12
CA GLY A 148 1.06 14.27 -5.93
C GLY A 148 1.74 15.00 -4.75
N LYS A 149 2.81 15.77 -5.01
CA LYS A 149 3.48 16.60 -3.99
C LYS A 149 2.57 17.73 -3.52
N PHE A 150 1.85 18.38 -4.44
CA PHE A 150 0.83 19.38 -4.13
C PHE A 150 -0.22 18.85 -3.16
N TRP A 151 -0.91 17.75 -3.52
CA TRP A 151 -1.94 17.17 -2.67
C TRP A 151 -1.39 16.62 -1.36
N GLN A 152 -0.15 16.13 -1.31
CA GLN A 152 0.51 15.77 -0.06
C GLN A 152 0.69 17.00 0.85
N THR A 153 1.18 18.11 0.32
CA THR A 153 1.37 19.36 1.07
C THR A 153 0.03 19.94 1.51
N VAL A 154 -0.97 20.04 0.62
CA VAL A 154 -2.33 20.51 0.96
C VAL A 154 -2.94 19.65 2.05
N ARG A 155 -2.86 18.31 1.95
CA ARG A 155 -3.34 17.41 3.01
C ARG A 155 -2.57 17.62 4.31
N ARG A 156 -1.27 17.86 4.27
CA ARG A 156 -0.43 18.13 5.45
C ARG A 156 -0.73 19.50 6.06
N LEU A 157 -1.10 20.51 5.28
CA LEU A 157 -1.52 21.84 5.77
C LEU A 157 -2.92 21.79 6.38
N ARG A 158 -3.87 21.14 5.68
CA ARG A 158 -5.26 20.95 6.15
C ARG A 158 -5.37 20.04 7.36
N ARG A 159 -4.44 19.10 7.56
CA ARG A 159 -4.48 18.18 8.72
C ARG A 159 -4.14 18.94 10.01
N GLY A 160 -5.14 19.20 10.85
CA GLY A 160 -4.91 19.50 12.28
C GLY A 160 -4.14 18.37 13.00
N LYS A 161 -3.93 18.51 14.31
CA LYS A 161 -3.35 17.43 15.14
C LYS A 161 -4.26 16.20 15.01
N GLN A 162 -3.85 15.22 14.20
CA GLN A 162 -4.57 13.96 14.08
C GLN A 162 -4.38 13.20 15.39
N LEU A 163 -5.39 13.22 16.24
CA LEU A 163 -5.50 12.25 17.32
C LEU A 163 -5.59 10.87 16.65
N SER A 164 -4.56 10.04 16.85
CA SER A 164 -4.74 8.60 16.76
C SER A 164 -5.88 8.28 17.74
N ALA A 165 -6.97 7.70 17.28
CA ALA A 165 -7.95 7.17 18.21
C ALA A 165 -7.25 5.99 18.89
N ASN A 166 -6.68 6.24 20.06
CA ASN A 166 -6.10 5.21 20.92
C ASN A 166 -7.21 4.40 21.61
N THR A 167 -8.44 4.47 21.09
CA THR A 167 -9.61 3.80 21.62
C THR A 167 -10.57 3.41 20.49
N VAL A 168 -11.25 2.28 20.66
CA VAL A 168 -12.23 1.69 19.73
C VAL A 168 -13.37 1.09 20.53
N TYR A 169 -14.60 1.13 20.03
CA TYR A 169 -15.73 0.47 20.67
C TYR A 169 -15.73 -1.04 20.41
N SER A 170 -15.98 -1.83 21.46
CA SER A 170 -16.27 -3.26 21.34
C SER A 170 -17.58 -3.52 20.59
N GLY A 171 -17.85 -4.77 20.22
CA GLY A 171 -19.15 -5.15 19.65
C GLY A 171 -20.34 -4.80 20.55
N GLY A 172 -20.15 -4.83 21.88
CA GLY A 172 -21.14 -4.46 22.89
C GLY A 172 -21.19 -2.97 23.26
N GLY A 173 -20.38 -2.11 22.62
CA GLY A 173 -20.39 -0.67 22.84
C GLY A 173 -19.46 -0.16 23.95
N GLU A 174 -18.63 -1.01 24.54
CA GLU A 174 -17.65 -0.62 25.56
C GLU A 174 -16.40 0.01 24.92
N LEU A 175 -15.78 0.99 25.58
CA LEU A 175 -14.60 1.67 25.05
C LEU A 175 -13.32 0.90 25.40
N LEU A 176 -12.67 0.32 24.39
CA LEU A 176 -11.39 -0.37 24.51
C LEU A 176 -10.23 0.62 24.39
N ALA A 177 -9.21 0.49 25.23
CA ALA A 177 -8.04 1.39 25.25
C ALA A 177 -6.68 0.67 25.25
N SER A 178 -6.65 -0.64 25.52
CA SER A 178 -5.43 -1.45 25.47
C SER A 178 -5.06 -1.76 24.02
N ASN A 179 -3.75 -1.78 23.71
CA ASN A 179 -3.27 -2.10 22.36
C ASN A 179 -3.70 -3.51 21.91
N GLY A 180 -3.70 -4.48 22.83
CA GLY A 180 -4.14 -5.86 22.54
C GLY A 180 -5.62 -5.89 22.18
N ASP A 181 -6.46 -5.33 23.04
CA ASP A 181 -7.92 -5.30 22.86
C ASP A 181 -8.33 -4.54 21.60
N ILE A 182 -7.67 -3.42 21.29
CA ILE A 182 -7.93 -2.67 20.06
C ILE A 182 -7.63 -3.53 18.83
N VAL A 183 -6.45 -4.16 18.79
CA VAL A 183 -6.06 -5.00 17.65
C VAL A 183 -6.94 -6.25 17.54
N GLY A 184 -7.31 -6.85 18.67
CA GLY A 184 -8.27 -7.95 18.74
C GLY A 184 -9.64 -7.56 18.20
N ARG A 185 -10.17 -6.40 18.61
CA ARG A 185 -11.44 -5.86 18.11
C ARG A 185 -11.42 -5.59 16.61
N TRP A 186 -10.29 -5.09 16.09
CA TRP A 186 -10.11 -4.90 14.66
C TRP A 186 -10.07 -6.24 13.91
N LYS A 187 -9.38 -7.24 14.46
CA LYS A 187 -9.35 -8.60 13.90
C LYS A 187 -10.76 -9.16 13.79
N GLU A 188 -11.49 -9.20 14.90
CA GLU A 188 -12.89 -9.65 14.98
C GLU A 188 -13.75 -8.97 13.90
N TYR A 189 -13.71 -7.64 13.82
CA TYR A 189 -14.50 -6.92 12.81
C TYR A 189 -14.19 -7.34 11.36
N PHE A 190 -12.91 -7.50 11.00
CA PHE A 190 -12.55 -7.88 9.64
C PHE A 190 -12.73 -9.37 9.37
N GLU A 191 -12.56 -10.22 10.38
CA GLU A 191 -12.83 -11.65 10.32
C GLU A 191 -14.31 -11.92 10.06
N ASP A 192 -15.21 -11.25 10.79
CA ASP A 192 -16.66 -11.34 10.56
C ASP A 192 -17.06 -10.80 9.18
N LEU A 193 -16.46 -9.68 8.77
CA LEU A 193 -16.76 -9.06 7.47
C LEU A 193 -16.37 -9.95 6.30
N LEU A 194 -15.24 -10.66 6.42
CA LEU A 194 -14.65 -11.48 5.36
C LEU A 194 -15.01 -12.97 5.45
N ASN A 195 -15.84 -13.34 6.44
CA ASN A 195 -16.33 -14.70 6.65
C ASN A 195 -17.80 -14.70 7.15
N PRO A 196 -18.75 -14.16 6.36
CA PRO A 196 -20.15 -14.13 6.75
C PRO A 196 -20.74 -15.55 6.81
N THR A 197 -21.64 -15.78 7.76
CA THR A 197 -22.19 -17.10 8.07
C THR A 197 -23.10 -17.65 6.95
N ASP A 198 -23.73 -16.77 6.17
CA ASP A 198 -24.72 -17.11 5.14
C ASP A 198 -24.09 -17.35 3.75
N THR A 199 -22.84 -17.79 3.68
CA THR A 199 -22.17 -17.99 2.40
C THR A 199 -22.71 -19.27 1.74
N PRO A 200 -23.35 -19.20 0.55
CA PRO A 200 -23.86 -20.40 -0.12
C PRO A 200 -22.71 -21.32 -0.47
N SER A 201 -22.83 -22.59 -0.07
CA SER A 201 -21.94 -23.66 -0.53
C SER A 201 -22.28 -23.95 -1.99
N VAL A 202 -21.45 -23.47 -2.91
CA VAL A 202 -21.57 -23.81 -4.33
C VAL A 202 -20.65 -25.00 -4.60
N GLU A 203 -21.21 -26.07 -5.16
CA GLU A 203 -20.44 -27.24 -5.57
C GLU A 203 -19.44 -26.82 -6.65
N GLU A 204 -18.17 -27.20 -6.45
CA GLU A 204 -17.09 -26.77 -7.32
C GLU A 204 -17.17 -27.54 -8.65
N PRO A 205 -17.26 -26.86 -9.81
CA PRO A 205 -17.21 -27.56 -11.08
C PRO A 205 -15.84 -28.23 -11.22
N GLU A 206 -15.87 -29.52 -11.55
CA GLU A 206 -14.68 -30.34 -11.82
C GLU A 206 -13.84 -29.69 -12.93
N ALA A 207 -12.53 -29.65 -12.73
CA ALA A 207 -11.63 -29.10 -13.72
C ALA A 207 -11.50 -30.08 -14.90
N GLU A 208 -12.02 -29.70 -16.07
CA GLU A 208 -11.73 -30.43 -17.30
C GLU A 208 -10.23 -30.33 -17.64
N ASP A 209 -9.62 -31.48 -17.96
CA ASP A 209 -8.26 -31.55 -18.49
C ASP A 209 -8.25 -31.03 -19.94
N SER A 210 -7.89 -29.76 -20.08
CA SER A 210 -7.57 -29.12 -21.36
C SER A 210 -6.06 -29.12 -21.58
N GLU A 211 -5.65 -29.06 -22.85
CA GLU A 211 -4.25 -28.84 -23.27
C GLU A 211 -3.58 -27.75 -22.42
N VAL A 212 -2.39 -28.06 -21.93
CA VAL A 212 -1.59 -27.19 -21.07
C VAL A 212 -1.28 -25.91 -21.84
N ASP A 213 -1.95 -24.82 -21.44
CA ASP A 213 -1.65 -23.48 -21.90
C ASP A 213 -0.16 -23.15 -21.72
N SER A 214 0.38 -22.27 -22.56
CA SER A 214 1.82 -22.00 -22.63
C SER A 214 2.44 -21.60 -21.28
N PHE A 215 3.68 -22.02 -21.00
CA PHE A 215 4.41 -21.58 -19.79
C PHE A 215 4.49 -20.05 -19.68
N ILE A 216 4.63 -19.53 -18.46
CA ILE A 216 4.85 -18.10 -18.23
C ILE A 216 6.26 -17.74 -18.70
N THR A 217 6.32 -16.82 -19.66
CA THR A 217 7.60 -16.36 -20.22
C THR A 217 8.25 -15.33 -19.32
N GLN A 218 9.59 -15.23 -19.38
CA GLN A 218 10.31 -14.18 -18.67
C GLN A 218 9.95 -12.78 -19.19
N ALA A 219 9.56 -12.66 -20.46
CA ALA A 219 9.11 -11.40 -21.05
C ALA A 219 7.82 -10.89 -20.37
N GLU A 220 6.83 -11.76 -20.17
CA GLU A 220 5.59 -11.41 -19.44
C GLU A 220 5.89 -10.89 -18.03
N VAL A 221 6.76 -11.60 -17.29
CA VAL A 221 7.15 -11.23 -15.92
C VAL A 221 7.90 -9.89 -15.92
N THR A 222 8.85 -9.72 -16.84
CA THR A 222 9.66 -8.49 -16.95
C THR A 222 8.77 -7.28 -17.23
N GLU A 223 7.85 -7.40 -18.17
CA GLU A 223 6.95 -6.31 -18.55
C GLU A 223 6.05 -5.90 -17.36
N VAL A 224 5.51 -6.89 -16.64
CA VAL A 224 4.71 -6.65 -15.44
C VAL A 224 5.52 -5.93 -14.36
N VAL A 225 6.73 -6.40 -14.05
CA VAL A 225 7.61 -5.78 -13.04
C VAL A 225 7.89 -4.31 -13.38
N GLN A 226 8.13 -4.01 -14.66
CA GLN A 226 8.40 -2.63 -15.08
C GLN A 226 7.17 -1.72 -14.98
N GLN A 227 5.98 -2.23 -15.33
CA GLN A 227 4.74 -1.46 -15.28
C GLN A 227 4.22 -1.19 -13.88
N LEU A 228 4.51 -2.05 -12.90
CA LEU A 228 4.05 -1.84 -11.53
C LEU A 228 4.65 -0.55 -10.95
N LEU A 229 3.85 0.21 -10.20
CA LEU A 229 4.29 1.48 -9.61
C LEU A 229 5.09 1.27 -8.33
N GLY A 230 6.25 1.95 -8.23
CA GLY A 230 7.08 1.97 -7.02
C GLY A 230 6.46 2.73 -5.85
N GLY A 231 7.16 2.72 -4.71
CA GLY A 231 6.77 3.43 -3.48
C GLY A 231 5.58 2.82 -2.75
N LYS A 232 5.20 1.58 -3.08
CA LYS A 232 4.09 0.86 -2.42
C LYS A 232 4.58 0.17 -1.15
N ALA A 233 3.66 -0.02 -0.20
CA ALA A 233 3.95 -0.79 1.01
C ALA A 233 4.02 -2.28 0.66
N PRO A 234 4.98 -3.02 1.24
CA PRO A 234 5.10 -4.47 1.04
C PRO A 234 4.01 -5.24 1.81
N GLY A 235 3.88 -6.52 1.51
CA GLY A 235 3.01 -7.47 2.21
C GLY A 235 3.67 -8.04 3.47
N VAL A 236 3.31 -9.27 3.86
CA VAL A 236 3.93 -9.96 5.01
C VAL A 236 5.40 -10.32 4.80
N ASP A 237 5.81 -10.50 3.54
CA ASP A 237 7.17 -10.85 3.12
C ASP A 237 8.17 -9.69 3.23
N GLU A 238 7.69 -8.46 3.44
CA GLU A 238 8.48 -7.22 3.46
C GLU A 238 9.31 -6.97 2.18
N ILE A 239 9.03 -7.69 1.08
CA ILE A 239 9.67 -7.53 -0.22
C ILE A 239 9.10 -6.30 -0.92
N ARG A 240 9.98 -5.41 -1.35
CA ARG A 240 9.62 -4.15 -2.02
C ARG A 240 9.68 -4.27 -3.54
N LEU A 241 8.90 -3.44 -4.23
CA LEU A 241 8.89 -3.43 -5.69
C LEU A 241 10.25 -2.97 -6.23
N GLU A 242 10.93 -2.10 -5.51
CA GLU A 242 12.26 -1.61 -5.86
C GLU A 242 13.30 -2.73 -5.90
N TYR A 243 13.11 -3.80 -5.11
CA TYR A 243 13.95 -5.00 -5.21
C TYR A 243 13.70 -5.69 -6.55
N LEU A 244 12.43 -5.89 -6.89
CA LEU A 244 12.02 -6.57 -8.12
C LEU A 244 12.42 -5.80 -9.38
N LYS A 245 12.25 -4.47 -9.38
CA LYS A 245 12.70 -3.60 -10.50
C LYS A 245 14.21 -3.53 -10.66
N SER A 246 14.95 -3.89 -9.62
CA SER A 246 16.41 -3.91 -9.62
C SER A 246 16.98 -5.26 -10.04
N LEU A 247 16.14 -6.29 -10.23
CA LEU A 247 16.57 -7.61 -10.70
C LEU A 247 17.10 -7.52 -12.12
N ASP A 248 18.21 -8.19 -12.36
CA ASP A 248 18.75 -8.44 -13.68
C ASP A 248 18.10 -9.68 -14.33
N VAL A 249 18.66 -10.15 -15.43
CA VAL A 249 18.17 -11.32 -16.16
C VAL A 249 18.10 -12.57 -15.29
N VAL A 250 19.05 -12.76 -14.35
CA VAL A 250 19.10 -13.93 -13.46
C VAL A 250 18.07 -13.81 -12.35
N GLY A 251 17.94 -12.63 -11.74
CA GLY A 251 16.89 -12.39 -10.75
C GLY A 251 15.48 -12.55 -11.33
N LEU A 252 15.28 -12.05 -12.56
CA LEU A 252 14.00 -12.19 -13.28
C LEU A 252 13.73 -13.64 -13.70
N SER A 253 14.76 -14.41 -14.08
CA SER A 253 14.57 -15.82 -14.41
C SER A 253 14.20 -16.64 -13.16
N TRP A 254 14.75 -16.31 -11.99
CA TRP A 254 14.33 -16.92 -10.72
C TRP A 254 12.88 -16.59 -10.36
N LEU A 255 12.47 -15.33 -10.48
CA LEU A 255 11.06 -14.95 -10.26
C LEU A 255 10.13 -15.65 -11.27
N THR A 256 10.57 -15.78 -12.53
CA THR A 256 9.82 -16.49 -13.58
C THR A 256 9.72 -17.99 -13.27
N ARG A 257 10.78 -18.60 -12.74
CA ARG A 257 10.75 -19.98 -12.26
C ARG A 257 9.67 -20.17 -11.19
N LEU A 258 9.57 -19.27 -10.21
CA LEU A 258 8.51 -19.34 -9.19
C LEU A 258 7.10 -19.27 -9.81
N CYS A 259 6.87 -18.34 -10.74
CA CYS A 259 5.61 -18.27 -11.47
C CYS A 259 5.28 -19.58 -12.21
N ASN A 260 6.27 -20.23 -12.80
CA ASN A 260 6.12 -21.50 -13.51
C ASN A 260 6.02 -22.74 -12.61
N ILE A 261 6.34 -22.63 -11.33
CA ILE A 261 6.00 -23.66 -10.33
C ILE A 261 4.55 -23.47 -9.87
N ALA A 262 4.15 -22.22 -9.62
CA ALA A 262 2.80 -21.89 -9.19
C ALA A 262 1.73 -22.18 -10.26
N TRP A 263 2.04 -21.86 -11.53
CA TRP A 263 1.15 -22.01 -12.68
C TRP A 263 0.56 -23.43 -12.83
N PRO A 264 1.35 -24.50 -13.02
CA PRO A 264 0.80 -25.83 -13.22
C PRO A 264 0.35 -26.49 -11.91
N SER A 265 0.96 -26.15 -10.77
CA SER A 265 0.61 -26.76 -9.49
C SER A 265 -0.74 -26.32 -8.94
N GLY A 266 -1.27 -25.17 -9.40
CA GLY A 266 -2.48 -24.59 -8.82
C GLY A 266 -2.29 -24.17 -7.36
N THR A 267 -1.05 -23.90 -6.94
CA THR A 267 -0.70 -23.46 -5.58
C THR A 267 0.30 -22.32 -5.61
N VAL A 268 0.14 -21.35 -4.71
CA VAL A 268 1.07 -20.22 -4.54
C VAL A 268 1.68 -20.24 -3.14
N PRO A 269 2.87 -19.66 -2.92
CA PRO A 269 3.45 -19.52 -1.59
C PRO A 269 2.47 -18.91 -0.59
N LEU A 270 2.52 -19.33 0.67
CA LEU A 270 1.61 -18.86 1.70
C LEU A 270 1.69 -17.32 1.90
N ASP A 271 2.88 -16.75 1.75
CA ASP A 271 3.07 -15.29 1.80
C ASP A 271 2.31 -14.55 0.69
N TRP A 272 2.11 -15.17 -0.47
CA TRP A 272 1.35 -14.56 -1.58
C TRP A 272 -0.15 -14.55 -1.28
N ALA A 273 -0.63 -15.57 -0.56
CA ALA A 273 -2.01 -15.68 -0.11
C ALA A 273 -2.28 -14.97 1.24
N THR A 274 -1.25 -14.40 1.89
CA THR A 274 -1.40 -13.75 3.19
C THR A 274 -1.43 -12.22 3.07
N GLY A 275 -2.56 -11.63 3.47
CA GLY A 275 -2.80 -10.20 3.45
C GLY A 275 -2.56 -9.50 4.78
N VAL A 276 -2.03 -8.27 4.73
CA VAL A 276 -1.98 -7.36 5.89
C VAL A 276 -3.05 -6.29 5.73
N VAL A 277 -4.15 -6.42 6.47
CA VAL A 277 -5.25 -5.46 6.47
C VAL A 277 -4.86 -4.22 7.27
N VAL A 278 -4.89 -3.06 6.62
CA VAL A 278 -4.64 -1.75 7.24
C VAL A 278 -5.92 -0.92 7.18
N PRO A 279 -6.55 -0.62 8.33
CA PRO A 279 -7.78 0.16 8.35
C PRO A 279 -7.51 1.64 8.06
N LEU A 280 -8.21 2.18 7.05
CA LEU A 280 -8.17 3.59 6.69
C LEU A 280 -9.50 4.25 7.01
N PHE A 281 -9.45 5.27 7.87
CA PHE A 281 -10.65 6.01 8.26
C PHE A 281 -11.33 6.63 7.04
N LYS A 282 -12.63 6.36 6.88
CA LYS A 282 -13.46 6.83 5.76
C LYS A 282 -14.33 8.02 6.18
N LYS A 283 -15.20 7.86 7.18
CA LYS A 283 -16.18 8.87 7.64
C LYS A 283 -16.73 8.53 9.03
N GLY A 284 -17.47 9.44 9.69
CA GLY A 284 -18.18 9.14 10.94
C GLY A 284 -17.31 9.14 12.21
N ASP A 285 -17.72 8.42 13.25
CA ASP A 285 -16.95 8.26 14.49
C ASP A 285 -15.73 7.34 14.26
N ARG A 286 -14.54 7.82 14.66
CA ARG A 286 -13.25 7.11 14.53
C ARG A 286 -13.11 5.93 15.48
N ARG A 287 -13.97 5.80 16.48
CA ARG A 287 -13.98 4.68 17.42
C ARG A 287 -14.80 3.49 16.90
N VAL A 288 -15.53 3.64 15.81
CA VAL A 288 -16.38 2.59 15.22
C VAL A 288 -15.65 1.94 14.04
N CYS A 289 -15.51 0.62 14.02
CA CYS A 289 -14.76 -0.10 12.98
C CYS A 289 -15.37 0.01 11.58
N SER A 290 -16.71 0.00 11.47
CA SER A 290 -17.43 0.08 10.18
C SER A 290 -17.21 1.39 9.41
N ASN A 291 -16.71 2.41 10.09
CA ASN A 291 -16.35 3.71 9.55
C ASN A 291 -14.97 3.73 8.85
N TYR A 292 -14.31 2.57 8.76
CA TYR A 292 -13.01 2.39 8.14
C TYR A 292 -13.11 1.45 6.93
N ARG A 293 -12.23 1.68 5.95
CA ARG A 293 -11.99 0.79 4.82
C ARG A 293 -10.76 -0.06 5.12
N GLY A 294 -10.89 -1.38 5.06
CA GLY A 294 -9.73 -2.27 5.05
C GLY A 294 -8.99 -2.13 3.71
N ILE A 295 -7.69 -1.84 3.76
CA ILE A 295 -6.81 -2.02 2.60
C ILE A 295 -5.88 -3.18 2.89
N THR A 296 -5.95 -4.22 2.07
CA THR A 296 -5.10 -5.39 2.17
C THR A 296 -3.79 -5.17 1.42
N LEU A 297 -2.67 -5.27 2.14
CA LEU A 297 -1.34 -5.29 1.55
C LEU A 297 -0.94 -6.73 1.28
N LEU A 298 -0.81 -7.09 0.00
CA LEU A 298 -0.37 -8.40 -0.46
C LEU A 298 1.11 -8.38 -0.86
N SER A 299 1.72 -9.57 -0.89
CA SER A 299 3.06 -9.82 -1.45
C SER A 299 3.22 -9.18 -2.82
N LEU A 300 4.35 -8.48 -3.04
CA LEU A 300 4.62 -7.86 -4.33
C LEU A 300 5.01 -8.87 -5.41
N PRO A 301 5.83 -9.91 -5.13
CA PRO A 301 5.98 -11.05 -6.03
C PRO A 301 4.65 -11.74 -6.36
N GLY A 302 3.77 -11.94 -5.38
CA GLY A 302 2.42 -12.47 -5.62
C GLY A 302 1.57 -11.57 -6.53
N LYS A 303 1.70 -10.25 -6.42
CA LYS A 303 1.05 -9.30 -7.36
C LYS A 303 1.64 -9.35 -8.76
N VAL A 304 2.94 -9.62 -8.92
CA VAL A 304 3.53 -9.84 -10.26
C VAL A 304 2.85 -11.05 -10.89
N TYR A 305 2.77 -12.18 -10.18
CA TYR A 305 2.08 -13.37 -10.68
C TYR A 305 0.61 -13.09 -11.00
N SER A 306 -0.14 -12.46 -10.08
CA SER A 306 -1.55 -12.09 -10.28
C SER A 306 -1.75 -11.21 -11.53
N ARG A 307 -0.82 -10.28 -11.79
CA ARG A 307 -0.88 -9.39 -12.95
C ARG A 307 -0.53 -10.09 -14.26
N VAL A 308 0.35 -11.10 -14.23
CA VAL A 308 0.57 -11.99 -15.39
C VAL A 308 -0.71 -12.76 -15.70
N LEU A 309 -1.35 -13.37 -14.70
CA LEU A 309 -2.62 -14.09 -14.89
C LEU A 309 -3.71 -13.19 -15.45
N GLU A 310 -3.85 -11.98 -14.88
CA GLU A 310 -4.82 -10.99 -15.32
C GLU A 310 -4.66 -10.62 -16.81
N ARG A 311 -3.42 -10.50 -17.30
CA ARG A 311 -3.16 -10.23 -18.72
C ARG A 311 -3.56 -11.36 -19.65
N ARG A 312 -3.52 -12.61 -19.16
CA ARG A 312 -4.01 -13.79 -19.89
C ARG A 312 -5.52 -13.91 -19.85
N VAL A 313 -6.14 -13.55 -18.71
CA VAL A 313 -7.60 -13.51 -18.53
C VAL A 313 -8.25 -12.42 -19.40
N ARG A 314 -7.66 -11.23 -19.43
CA ARG A 314 -8.24 -10.05 -20.08
C ARG A 314 -8.72 -10.27 -21.53
N PRO A 315 -7.94 -10.83 -22.47
CA PRO A 315 -8.38 -11.01 -23.86
C PRO A 315 -9.58 -11.98 -23.99
N LEU A 316 -9.79 -12.88 -23.03
CA LEU A 316 -10.93 -13.81 -23.02
C LEU A 316 -12.21 -13.10 -22.55
N VAL A 317 -12.09 -12.26 -21.54
CA VAL A 317 -13.22 -11.64 -20.84
C VAL A 317 -13.67 -10.34 -21.51
N GLU A 318 -12.75 -9.49 -21.98
CA GLU A 318 -13.09 -8.15 -22.52
C GLU A 318 -14.14 -8.15 -23.65
N PRO A 319 -14.08 -9.05 -24.65
CA PRO A 319 -15.10 -9.10 -25.71
C PRO A 319 -16.51 -9.44 -25.22
N ARG A 320 -16.64 -10.01 -24.01
CA ARG A 320 -17.91 -10.44 -23.41
C ARG A 320 -18.46 -9.43 -22.41
N ILE A 321 -17.67 -8.42 -22.02
CA ILE A 321 -18.13 -7.37 -21.10
C ILE A 321 -18.99 -6.36 -21.86
N GLN A 322 -20.19 -6.10 -21.35
CA GLN A 322 -21.13 -5.12 -21.90
C GLN A 322 -20.52 -3.72 -22.01
N GLU A 323 -20.95 -2.96 -23.01
CA GLU A 323 -20.38 -1.65 -23.36
C GLU A 323 -20.59 -0.61 -22.25
N GLU A 324 -21.71 -0.72 -21.53
CA GLU A 324 -22.11 0.13 -20.42
C GLU A 324 -21.19 -0.04 -19.20
N GLN A 325 -20.40 -1.11 -19.11
CA GLN A 325 -19.40 -1.25 -18.07
C GLN A 325 -18.14 -0.46 -18.45
N CYS A 326 -17.85 0.61 -17.72
CA CYS A 326 -16.61 1.39 -17.89
C CYS A 326 -15.60 1.17 -16.75
N GLY A 327 -16.03 0.65 -15.59
CA GLY A 327 -15.15 0.47 -14.44
C GLY A 327 -14.04 -0.55 -14.72
N PHE A 328 -12.80 -0.22 -14.36
CA PHE A 328 -11.63 -1.12 -14.44
C PHE A 328 -11.27 -1.66 -15.84
N ARG A 329 -11.77 -1.01 -16.90
CA ARG A 329 -11.45 -1.35 -18.29
C ARG A 329 -10.43 -0.39 -18.89
N PRO A 330 -9.53 -0.87 -19.77
CA PRO A 330 -8.58 0.00 -20.46
C PRO A 330 -9.33 0.98 -21.37
N SER A 331 -8.80 2.19 -21.48
CA SER A 331 -9.35 3.23 -22.36
C SER A 331 -10.79 3.67 -22.07
N ARG A 332 -11.32 3.34 -20.88
CA ARG A 332 -12.62 3.79 -20.38
C ARG A 332 -12.46 4.47 -19.02
N GLY A 333 -13.31 5.43 -18.72
CA GLY A 333 -13.27 6.18 -17.48
C GLY A 333 -14.61 6.79 -17.09
N THR A 334 -14.59 7.56 -16.02
CA THR A 334 -15.79 8.24 -15.49
C THR A 334 -16.32 9.31 -16.44
N LEU A 335 -15.48 9.85 -17.33
CA LEU A 335 -15.88 10.86 -18.31
C LEU A 335 -16.82 10.27 -19.36
N ASP A 336 -16.61 9.01 -19.78
CA ASP A 336 -17.48 8.34 -20.76
C ASP A 336 -18.90 8.17 -20.17
N GLN A 337 -18.99 7.72 -18.92
CA GLN A 337 -20.27 7.56 -18.22
C GLN A 337 -20.97 8.90 -17.98
N LEU A 338 -20.20 9.94 -17.61
CA LEU A 338 -20.74 11.29 -17.46
C LEU A 338 -21.27 11.81 -18.79
N TYR A 339 -20.53 11.62 -19.88
CA TYR A 339 -20.97 12.01 -21.22
C TYR A 339 -22.28 11.30 -21.61
N THR A 340 -22.37 9.98 -21.42
CA THR A 340 -23.59 9.21 -21.68
C THR A 340 -24.77 9.74 -20.86
N LEU A 341 -24.60 9.98 -19.57
CA LEU A 341 -25.64 10.55 -18.71
C LEU A 341 -26.09 11.94 -19.22
N HIS A 342 -25.15 12.80 -19.61
CA HIS A 342 -25.45 14.10 -20.19
C HIS A 342 -26.23 14.00 -21.50
N ARG A 343 -25.88 13.05 -22.38
CA ARG A 343 -26.62 12.82 -23.64
C ARG A 343 -28.06 12.41 -23.38
N VAL A 344 -28.28 11.48 -22.44
CA VAL A 344 -29.63 11.04 -22.05
C VAL A 344 -30.45 12.20 -21.51
N LEU A 345 -29.85 13.03 -20.66
CA LEU A 345 -30.48 14.22 -20.09
C LEU A 345 -30.87 15.25 -21.15
N GLU A 346 -29.95 15.59 -22.06
CA GLU A 346 -30.22 16.59 -23.10
C GLU A 346 -31.26 16.12 -24.09
N GLY A 347 -31.19 14.86 -24.54
CA GLY A 347 -32.20 14.31 -25.45
C GLY A 347 -33.58 14.28 -24.79
N SER A 348 -33.66 13.87 -23.53
CA SER A 348 -34.95 13.87 -22.82
C SER A 348 -35.50 15.28 -22.61
N TRP A 349 -34.62 16.27 -22.36
CA TRP A 349 -35.00 17.67 -22.25
C TRP A 349 -35.57 18.21 -23.58
N GLU A 350 -34.92 17.92 -24.70
CA GLU A 350 -35.34 18.34 -26.05
C GLU A 350 -36.76 17.87 -26.39
N PHE A 351 -37.11 16.64 -26.01
CA PHE A 351 -38.42 16.04 -26.28
C PHE A 351 -39.41 16.13 -25.10
N ALA A 352 -39.12 16.97 -24.11
CA ALA A 352 -39.92 17.18 -22.90
C ALA A 352 -40.32 15.86 -22.20
N GLN A 353 -39.44 14.86 -22.24
CA GLN A 353 -39.64 13.57 -21.59
C GLN A 353 -39.17 13.62 -20.14
N PRO A 354 -39.96 13.11 -19.17
CA PRO A 354 -39.53 13.02 -17.80
C PRO A 354 -38.39 12.01 -17.65
N VAL A 355 -37.34 12.37 -16.88
CA VAL A 355 -36.23 11.48 -16.56
C VAL A 355 -36.25 11.17 -15.07
N HIS A 356 -36.19 9.87 -14.74
CA HIS A 356 -36.02 9.39 -13.38
C HIS A 356 -34.68 8.66 -13.26
N MET A 357 -33.92 8.96 -12.21
CA MET A 357 -32.62 8.36 -11.96
C MET A 357 -32.63 7.52 -10.69
N CYS A 358 -32.10 6.31 -10.77
CA CYS A 358 -31.89 5.43 -9.63
C CYS A 358 -30.39 5.19 -9.45
N PHE A 359 -29.85 5.59 -8.30
CA PHE A 359 -28.45 5.34 -7.95
C PHE A 359 -28.36 4.16 -6.99
N VAL A 360 -27.72 3.09 -7.44
CA VAL A 360 -27.50 1.87 -6.65
C VAL A 360 -26.03 1.80 -6.25
N ASP A 361 -25.76 1.67 -4.95
CA ASP A 361 -24.41 1.48 -4.40
C ASP A 361 -24.37 0.19 -3.58
N LEU A 362 -23.41 -0.67 -3.88
CA LEU A 362 -23.22 -1.93 -3.17
C LEU A 362 -22.37 -1.71 -1.92
N GLU A 363 -22.92 -2.05 -0.75
CA GLU A 363 -22.15 -1.99 0.49
C GLU A 363 -21.04 -3.04 0.50
N LYS A 364 -19.78 -2.58 0.62
CA LYS A 364 -18.60 -3.43 0.78
C LYS A 364 -18.48 -4.51 -0.31
N ALA A 365 -18.76 -4.12 -1.55
CA ALA A 365 -18.85 -5.03 -2.70
C ALA A 365 -17.69 -6.02 -2.83
N PHE A 366 -16.44 -5.57 -2.61
CA PHE A 366 -15.25 -6.43 -2.71
C PHE A 366 -15.11 -7.42 -1.56
N ASP A 367 -15.56 -7.06 -0.35
CA ASP A 367 -15.38 -7.87 0.86
C ASP A 367 -16.38 -9.05 0.90
N ARG A 368 -17.48 -8.97 0.12
CA ARG A 368 -18.61 -9.90 0.18
C ARG A 368 -18.78 -10.79 -1.05
N VAL A 369 -17.83 -10.79 -1.99
CA VAL A 369 -17.93 -11.58 -3.22
C VAL A 369 -17.89 -13.09 -2.90
N PRO A 370 -18.93 -13.88 -3.22
CA PRO A 370 -18.87 -15.33 -3.09
C PRO A 370 -17.96 -15.90 -4.18
N ARG A 371 -16.88 -16.57 -3.76
CA ARG A 371 -15.85 -17.06 -4.69
C ARG A 371 -16.35 -18.18 -5.61
N GLY A 372 -17.26 -19.04 -5.14
CA GLY A 372 -17.88 -20.09 -5.98
C GLY A 372 -18.55 -19.50 -7.22
N ILE A 373 -19.42 -18.50 -7.02
CA ILE A 373 -20.09 -17.76 -8.10
C ILE A 373 -19.08 -17.06 -9.00
N LEU A 374 -18.02 -16.48 -8.45
CA LEU A 374 -16.95 -15.86 -9.25
C LEU A 374 -16.29 -16.88 -10.20
N TRP A 375 -16.07 -18.11 -9.75
CA TRP A 375 -15.49 -19.17 -10.57
C TRP A 375 -16.41 -19.60 -11.71
N GLU A 376 -17.71 -19.69 -11.46
CA GLU A 376 -18.72 -19.96 -12.48
C GLU A 376 -18.76 -18.84 -13.53
N VAL A 377 -18.78 -17.58 -13.08
CA VAL A 377 -18.74 -16.42 -13.98
C VAL A 377 -17.47 -16.43 -14.83
N LEU A 378 -16.30 -16.69 -14.23
CA LEU A 378 -15.06 -16.79 -15.03
C LEU A 378 -15.12 -17.92 -16.05
N TRP A 379 -15.69 -19.07 -15.68
CA TRP A 379 -15.89 -20.20 -16.58
C TRP A 379 -16.82 -19.87 -17.75
N GLU A 380 -17.94 -19.21 -17.47
CA GLU A 380 -18.91 -18.71 -18.46
C GLU A 380 -18.30 -17.66 -19.39
N TYR A 381 -17.37 -16.85 -18.89
CA TYR A 381 -16.62 -15.88 -19.68
C TYR A 381 -15.43 -16.49 -20.45
N GLY A 382 -15.28 -17.82 -20.40
CA GLY A 382 -14.30 -18.56 -21.19
C GLY A 382 -12.93 -18.75 -20.52
N VAL A 383 -12.79 -18.36 -19.25
CA VAL A 383 -11.59 -18.65 -18.45
C VAL A 383 -11.72 -20.06 -17.89
N ARG A 384 -11.05 -21.02 -18.52
CA ARG A 384 -11.16 -22.46 -18.18
C ARG A 384 -9.78 -23.09 -17.92
N GLY A 385 -9.80 -24.36 -17.52
CA GLY A 385 -8.61 -25.20 -17.45
C GLY A 385 -7.50 -24.64 -16.54
N PRO A 386 -6.22 -24.71 -16.97
CA PRO A 386 -5.08 -24.25 -16.17
C PRO A 386 -5.17 -22.80 -15.71
N LEU A 387 -5.68 -21.88 -16.53
CA LEU A 387 -5.77 -20.47 -16.19
C LEU A 387 -6.77 -20.23 -15.04
N LEU A 388 -7.93 -20.89 -15.07
CA LEU A 388 -8.90 -20.80 -13.97
C LEU A 388 -8.31 -21.38 -12.67
N ARG A 389 -7.62 -22.53 -12.74
CA ARG A 389 -6.94 -23.12 -11.58
C ARG A 389 -5.87 -22.18 -11.01
N ALA A 390 -5.07 -21.56 -11.86
CA ALA A 390 -4.07 -20.58 -11.47
C ALA A 390 -4.69 -19.37 -10.77
N VAL A 391 -5.82 -18.83 -11.28
CA VAL A 391 -6.55 -17.75 -10.61
C VAL A 391 -7.09 -18.20 -9.26
N ARG A 392 -7.73 -19.38 -9.17
CA ARG A 392 -8.24 -19.94 -7.91
C ARG A 392 -7.13 -20.12 -6.86
N SER A 393 -5.93 -20.49 -7.30
CA SER A 393 -4.79 -20.72 -6.40
C SER A 393 -4.43 -19.51 -5.52
N LEU A 394 -4.67 -18.28 -6.01
CA LEU A 394 -4.45 -17.04 -5.26
C LEU A 394 -5.38 -16.91 -4.05
N TYR A 395 -6.50 -17.63 -4.05
CA TYR A 395 -7.61 -17.49 -3.11
C TYR A 395 -7.81 -18.69 -2.17
N ASN A 396 -7.42 -19.90 -2.58
CA ASN A 396 -7.70 -21.14 -1.84
C ASN A 396 -7.15 -21.16 -0.40
N ARG A 397 -6.04 -20.46 -0.15
CA ARG A 397 -5.37 -20.42 1.17
C ARG A 397 -5.30 -19.00 1.73
N SER A 398 -6.22 -18.13 1.33
CA SER A 398 -6.20 -16.73 1.75
C SER A 398 -6.31 -16.60 3.26
N ARG A 399 -5.35 -15.89 3.84
CA ARG A 399 -5.32 -15.53 5.25
C ARG A 399 -5.09 -14.04 5.38
N SER A 400 -5.55 -13.45 6.46
CA SER A 400 -5.30 -12.05 6.75
C SER A 400 -4.91 -11.85 8.20
N LEU A 401 -4.16 -10.78 8.47
CA LEU A 401 -3.97 -10.21 9.79
C LEU A 401 -4.24 -8.72 9.72
N VAL A 402 -4.65 -8.12 10.84
CA VAL A 402 -4.86 -6.68 10.93
C VAL A 402 -3.64 -6.00 11.53
N ARG A 403 -3.22 -4.89 10.93
CA ARG A 403 -2.11 -4.07 11.42
C ARG A 403 -2.59 -2.67 11.80
N ILE A 404 -2.46 -2.36 13.09
CA ILE A 404 -2.71 -1.02 13.66
C ILE A 404 -1.39 -0.48 14.19
N ALA A 405 -0.93 0.64 13.62
CA ALA A 405 0.37 1.23 13.94
C ALA A 405 1.52 0.19 13.83
N SER A 406 2.13 -0.18 14.97
CA SER A 406 3.20 -1.19 15.07
C SER A 406 2.72 -2.56 15.55
N CYS A 407 1.44 -2.73 15.86
CA CYS A 407 0.88 -3.97 16.38
C CYS A 407 0.20 -4.75 15.25
N LYS A 408 0.34 -6.08 15.27
CA LYS A 408 -0.27 -7.03 14.35
C LYS A 408 -1.19 -7.95 15.15
N SER A 409 -2.36 -8.30 14.61
CA SER A 409 -3.20 -9.35 15.17
C SER A 409 -2.64 -10.73 14.79
N ASP A 410 -3.23 -11.76 15.38
CA ASP A 410 -3.11 -13.12 14.85
C ASP A 410 -3.76 -13.22 13.46
N LEU A 411 -3.34 -14.25 12.72
CA LEU A 411 -3.90 -14.60 11.42
C LEU A 411 -5.32 -15.15 11.58
N PHE A 412 -6.16 -14.90 10.58
CA PHE A 412 -7.48 -15.51 10.41
C PHE A 412 -7.69 -15.90 8.93
N PRO A 413 -8.49 -16.94 8.64
CA PRO A 413 -8.81 -17.33 7.28
C PRO A 413 -9.73 -16.30 6.60
N VAL A 414 -9.71 -16.28 5.27
CA VAL A 414 -10.58 -15.41 4.45
C VAL A 414 -11.29 -16.28 3.41
N HIS A 415 -12.60 -16.45 3.57
CA HIS A 415 -13.42 -17.36 2.76
C HIS A 415 -14.17 -16.65 1.64
N VAL A 416 -14.57 -15.39 1.83
CA VAL A 416 -15.23 -14.57 0.79
C VAL A 416 -14.39 -13.36 0.41
N GLY A 417 -14.83 -12.66 -0.63
CA GLY A 417 -14.19 -11.45 -1.11
C GLY A 417 -12.97 -11.69 -1.99
N LEU A 418 -12.48 -10.59 -2.57
CA LEU A 418 -11.40 -10.53 -3.57
C LEU A 418 -10.03 -10.09 -3.03
#